data_AF-A0A949T1L3-F1
#
_entry.id   AF-A0A949T1L3-F1
#
_cell.length_a   1.000
_cell.length_b   1.000
_cell.length_c   1.000
_cell.angle_alpha   90.00
_cell.angle_beta   90.00
_cell.angle_gamma   90.00
#
_symmetry.space_group_name_H-M   'P 1'
#
loop_
_entity.id
_entity.type
_entity.pdbx_description
1 polymer ?
#
loop_
_entity_poly.entity_id
_entity_poly.type
_entity_poly.pdbx_seq_one_letter_code
_entity_poly.pdbx_strand_id
1 'polypeptide(L)'
;MNTNAWLSALLLAFALALVAGCSGKPEPEPQSNARTTKDEGASAAGAATPGEEKPVAAKNRRTYEKPSDADLRKRLTQRQYEVTQQSATEPPFKNEYWDNHEHGIYVDIVTGEPLFSSLDKFDSGCGWPSFTKPIKGTKIVEKDDFTHGMTRTEVRSEKGDSHLGHVFDDGPRDKGGLRYCINSASLKFIPLAQMEAEGYSEFLQSFIDAGVYKPKAESAKPVKEERAYLAGGCFWGMEEIIRKIPGVITTNVGYTGGKTKNPTYKEVCSGLTGHAEAVEILFDANRISYEEILGYFFRMHDPTTINRQHNDIGTQYRSAIFFLSEDQKKMAEAVKVRVDKSGKWKNPVITEITKAGEFYPAEDFHQDYLQKYPNGYNCHYLRD
;
A
#
# COMPACT_ATOMS: atom_id res chain seq x y z
N MET A 1 -5.55 -23.36 -77.27
CA MET A 1 -6.17 -24.18 -76.21
C MET A 1 -6.13 -23.37 -74.92
N ASN A 2 -7.30 -23.22 -74.29
CA ASN A 2 -7.62 -22.64 -72.97
C ASN A 2 -7.31 -21.15 -72.72
N THR A 3 -8.31 -20.26 -72.70
CA THR A 3 -9.34 -19.99 -71.65
C THR A 3 -8.70 -19.42 -70.38
N ASN A 4 -8.85 -18.12 -70.11
CA ASN A 4 -9.88 -17.49 -69.25
C ASN A 4 -9.11 -16.80 -68.10
N ALA A 5 -9.49 -15.70 -67.46
CA ALA A 5 -10.43 -14.60 -67.65
C ALA A 5 -10.36 -13.78 -66.31
N TRP A 6 -10.84 -12.54 -66.34
CA TRP A 6 -11.17 -11.63 -65.19
C TRP A 6 -10.02 -10.82 -64.57
N LEU A 7 -9.85 -9.51 -64.88
CA LEU A 7 -10.61 -8.30 -64.45
C LEU A 7 -10.67 -8.17 -62.93
N SER A 8 -10.04 -7.18 -62.26
CA SER A 8 -10.38 -5.74 -62.15
C SER A 8 -10.11 -5.37 -60.66
N ALA A 9 -9.88 -4.16 -60.16
CA ALA A 9 -9.70 -2.81 -60.65
C ALA A 9 -9.15 -1.97 -59.48
N LEU A 10 -8.65 -0.78 -59.83
CA LEU A 10 -8.20 0.34 -59.00
C LEU A 10 -8.98 0.60 -57.71
N LEU A 11 -8.29 1.19 -56.71
CA LEU A 11 -8.80 2.34 -55.96
C LEU A 11 -7.66 3.22 -55.43
N LEU A 12 -7.47 4.37 -56.09
CA LEU A 12 -6.87 5.59 -55.55
C LEU A 12 -7.96 6.33 -54.76
N ALA A 13 -7.70 6.72 -53.51
CA ALA A 13 -8.44 7.80 -52.82
C ALA A 13 -7.65 8.23 -51.56
N PHE A 14 -7.03 9.41 -51.59
CA PHE A 14 -7.53 10.66 -51.00
C PHE A 14 -7.21 10.83 -49.51
N ALA A 15 -6.27 11.74 -49.25
CA ALA A 15 -6.09 12.38 -47.96
C ALA A 15 -7.30 13.29 -47.65
N LEU A 16 -7.86 13.17 -46.45
CA LEU A 16 -8.66 14.21 -45.83
C LEU A 16 -8.52 14.14 -44.31
N ALA A 17 -7.98 15.21 -43.73
CA ALA A 17 -8.01 15.46 -42.30
C ALA A 17 -9.46 15.72 -41.85
N LEU A 18 -9.88 15.09 -40.74
CA LEU A 18 -11.13 15.38 -40.05
C LEU A 18 -10.96 15.23 -38.54
N VAL A 19 -10.91 16.38 -37.88
CA VAL A 19 -11.51 16.76 -36.59
C VAL A 19 -11.84 15.59 -35.64
N ALA A 20 -11.04 15.46 -34.57
CA ALA A 20 -11.37 14.67 -33.39
C ALA A 20 -12.53 15.35 -32.62
N GLY A 21 -13.76 14.98 -32.97
CA GLY A 21 -14.97 15.32 -32.22
C GLY A 21 -15.29 14.25 -31.19
N CYS A 22 -15.21 14.59 -29.91
CA CYS A 22 -15.80 13.81 -28.81
C CYS A 22 -17.30 13.60 -29.09
N SER A 23 -17.65 12.42 -29.60
CA SER A 23 -19.03 12.08 -29.95
C SER A 23 -19.59 11.12 -28.90
N GLY A 24 -20.25 11.70 -27.89
CA GLY A 24 -21.10 10.95 -26.96
C GLY A 24 -22.33 10.42 -27.68
N LYS A 25 -22.61 9.12 -27.49
CA LYS A 25 -23.88 8.48 -27.86
C LYS A 25 -24.76 8.33 -26.60
N PRO A 26 -26.10 8.23 -26.74
CA PRO A 26 -27.06 8.58 -25.70
C PRO A 26 -27.24 7.49 -24.64
N GLU A 27 -27.56 7.97 -23.44
CA GLU A 27 -27.88 7.29 -22.18
C GLU A 27 -29.29 6.65 -22.19
N PRO A 28 -29.51 5.52 -21.50
CA PRO A 28 -30.85 5.01 -21.19
C PRO A 28 -31.30 5.41 -19.76
N GLU A 29 -32.53 5.90 -19.64
CA GLU A 29 -33.19 6.32 -18.39
C GLU A 29 -33.33 5.19 -17.35
N PRO A 30 -33.14 5.46 -16.04
CA PRO A 30 -33.46 4.52 -14.99
C PRO A 30 -34.91 4.67 -14.49
N GLN A 31 -35.62 3.55 -14.47
CA GLN A 31 -36.97 3.44 -13.92
C GLN A 31 -36.96 3.47 -12.38
N SER A 32 -37.82 4.32 -11.85
CA SER A 32 -38.17 4.46 -10.44
C SER A 32 -38.76 3.18 -9.86
N ASN A 33 -38.39 2.83 -8.63
CA ASN A 33 -39.30 2.18 -7.68
C ASN A 33 -38.92 2.53 -6.25
N ALA A 34 -39.59 3.55 -5.72
CA ALA A 34 -39.65 3.83 -4.30
C ALA A 34 -40.72 2.93 -3.66
N ARG A 35 -40.34 2.22 -2.58
CA ARG A 35 -41.31 1.64 -1.65
C ARG A 35 -40.96 2.07 -0.23
N THR A 36 -41.91 2.78 0.33
CA THR A 36 -42.05 3.24 1.71
C THR A 36 -42.11 2.09 2.72
N THR A 37 -41.48 2.27 3.88
CA THR A 37 -42.12 2.03 5.19
C THR A 37 -41.52 2.97 6.24
N LYS A 38 -42.42 3.71 6.89
CA LYS A 38 -42.21 4.42 8.15
C LYS A 38 -42.03 3.39 9.28
N ASP A 39 -41.27 3.76 10.31
CA ASP A 39 -41.68 3.57 11.70
C ASP A 39 -40.94 4.58 12.61
N GLU A 40 -41.72 5.46 13.23
CA GLU A 40 -41.42 6.19 14.47
C GLU A 40 -41.70 5.19 15.61
N GLY A 41 -41.00 5.07 16.73
CA GLY A 41 -40.32 6.03 17.58
C GLY A 41 -40.71 5.68 19.03
N ALA A 42 -39.75 5.53 19.94
CA ALA A 42 -39.99 5.61 21.39
C ALA A 42 -38.69 5.89 22.15
N SER A 43 -38.73 6.98 22.92
CA SER A 43 -37.66 7.51 23.78
C SER A 43 -37.75 6.95 25.19
N ALA A 44 -36.62 6.90 25.91
CA ALA A 44 -36.54 7.32 27.32
C ALA A 44 -35.09 7.48 27.79
N ALA A 45 -34.87 8.45 28.69
CA ALA A 45 -33.61 9.03 29.12
C ALA A 45 -33.19 8.61 30.56
N GLY A 46 -31.95 8.96 30.93
CA GLY A 46 -31.42 9.07 32.31
C GLY A 46 -30.41 7.97 32.67
N ALA A 47 -29.27 8.20 33.32
CA ALA A 47 -28.78 9.33 34.11
C ALA A 47 -27.24 9.31 34.22
N ALA A 48 -26.66 10.46 34.57
CA ALA A 48 -25.23 10.71 34.76
C ALA A 48 -24.75 10.39 36.19
N THR A 49 -23.44 10.15 36.36
CA THR A 49 -22.60 10.60 37.50
C THR A 49 -21.10 10.38 37.17
N PRO A 50 -20.15 11.07 37.85
CA PRO A 50 -18.99 11.68 37.20
C PRO A 50 -17.62 11.21 37.71
N GLY A 51 -16.59 11.51 36.91
CA GLY A 51 -15.23 11.84 37.39
C GLY A 51 -14.25 10.69 37.50
N GLU A 52 -13.28 10.65 36.59
CA GLU A 52 -11.87 10.41 36.96
C GLU A 52 -10.93 10.84 35.82
N GLU A 53 -9.82 11.47 36.21
CA GLU A 53 -8.87 12.21 35.40
C GLU A 53 -8.03 11.30 34.47
N LYS A 54 -7.62 11.86 33.33
CA LYS A 54 -6.62 11.25 32.45
C LYS A 54 -5.29 11.06 33.17
N PRO A 55 -4.57 9.98 32.82
CA PRO A 55 -3.18 10.17 32.41
C PRO A 55 -2.85 9.52 31.06
N VAL A 56 -2.33 10.38 30.18
CA VAL A 56 -1.16 10.20 29.31
C VAL A 56 -0.90 8.80 28.72
N ALA A 57 -1.19 8.64 27.42
CA ALA A 57 -0.74 7.52 26.62
C ALA A 57 0.79 7.56 26.41
N ALA A 58 1.54 6.91 27.31
CA ALA A 58 2.87 6.43 26.99
C ALA A 58 2.73 5.16 26.15
N LYS A 59 3.04 5.23 24.85
CA LYS A 59 3.21 4.05 24.00
C LYS A 59 4.30 3.20 24.63
N ASN A 60 3.93 2.06 25.21
CA ASN A 60 4.85 1.09 25.80
C ASN A 60 5.63 0.43 24.65
N ARG A 61 6.72 1.07 24.20
CA ARG A 61 7.59 0.52 23.16
C ARG A 61 8.34 -0.64 23.82
N ARG A 62 8.06 -1.88 23.41
CA ARG A 62 8.78 -3.04 23.92
C ARG A 62 10.28 -2.83 23.78
N THR A 63 10.99 -2.93 24.90
CA THR A 63 12.44 -2.95 24.93
C THR A 63 12.87 -4.40 24.83
N TYR A 64 13.38 -4.78 23.65
CA TYR A 64 13.99 -6.08 23.42
C TYR A 64 15.41 -6.01 23.96
N GLU A 65 15.63 -6.48 25.18
CA GLU A 65 16.94 -6.49 25.84
C GLU A 65 17.39 -7.92 26.08
N LYS A 66 18.66 -8.20 25.79
CA LYS A 66 19.26 -9.52 26.01
C LYS A 66 19.35 -9.80 27.51
N PRO A 67 18.72 -10.87 28.01
CA PRO A 67 18.88 -11.31 29.40
C PRO A 67 20.32 -11.74 29.70
N SER A 68 20.68 -11.80 31.00
CA SER A 68 22.00 -12.28 31.42
C SER A 68 22.19 -13.77 31.08
N ASP A 69 23.44 -14.22 30.88
CA ASP A 69 23.75 -15.63 30.60
C ASP A 69 23.17 -16.57 31.67
N ALA A 70 23.23 -16.17 32.93
CA ALA A 70 22.68 -16.91 34.06
C ALA A 70 21.15 -17.08 33.96
N ASP A 71 20.43 -16.07 33.44
CA ASP A 71 18.99 -16.15 33.21
C ASP A 71 18.67 -17.01 31.99
N LEU A 72 19.48 -16.91 30.92
CA LEU A 72 19.31 -17.73 29.72
C LEU A 72 19.46 -19.22 30.03
N ARG A 73 20.46 -19.61 30.83
CA ARG A 73 20.66 -21.00 31.27
C ARG A 73 19.51 -21.56 32.10
N LYS A 74 18.72 -20.70 32.76
CA LYS A 74 17.54 -21.11 33.54
C LYS A 74 16.27 -21.19 32.68
N ARG A 75 16.14 -20.29 31.69
CA ARG A 75 14.92 -20.14 30.88
C ARG A 75 14.90 -21.02 29.65
N LEU A 76 16.06 -21.19 28.99
CA LEU A 76 16.17 -21.92 27.74
C LEU A 76 16.41 -23.40 28.00
N THR A 77 15.87 -24.24 27.13
CA THR A 77 16.33 -25.63 27.05
C THR A 77 17.80 -25.67 26.60
N GLN A 78 18.48 -26.78 26.87
CA GLN A 78 19.87 -26.98 26.46
C GLN A 78 20.08 -26.70 24.97
N ARG A 79 19.21 -27.22 24.10
CA ARG A 79 19.29 -27.01 22.64
C ARG A 79 19.06 -25.55 22.25
N GLN A 80 18.09 -24.87 22.85
CA GLN A 80 17.85 -23.45 22.59
C GLN A 80 19.05 -22.59 23.00
N TYR A 81 19.69 -22.92 24.12
CA TYR A 81 20.91 -22.25 24.55
C TYR A 81 22.08 -22.53 23.60
N GLU A 82 22.33 -23.79 23.23
CA GLU A 82 23.37 -24.19 22.28
C GLU A 82 23.19 -23.52 20.92
N VAL A 83 21.98 -23.51 20.39
CA VAL A 83 21.67 -22.85 19.12
C VAL A 83 21.89 -21.35 19.25
N THR A 84 21.18 -20.67 20.15
CA THR A 84 21.18 -19.20 20.19
C THR A 84 22.51 -18.61 20.66
N GLN A 85 23.20 -19.22 21.63
CA GLN A 85 24.40 -18.65 22.25
C GLN A 85 25.70 -19.29 21.77
N GLN A 86 25.68 -20.54 21.30
CA GLN A 86 26.87 -21.29 20.87
C GLN A 86 26.89 -21.59 19.37
N SER A 87 25.92 -21.05 18.62
CA SER A 87 25.80 -21.18 17.16
C SER A 87 25.71 -22.64 16.70
N ALA A 88 25.07 -23.49 17.50
CA ALA A 88 24.74 -24.85 17.10
C ALA A 88 23.60 -24.86 16.06
N THR A 89 23.45 -26.00 15.36
CA THR A 89 22.37 -26.22 14.39
C THR A 89 21.55 -27.42 14.80
N GLU A 90 20.22 -27.29 14.80
CA GLU A 90 19.31 -28.39 15.11
C GLU A 90 19.26 -29.42 13.99
N PRO A 91 18.88 -30.69 14.24
CA PRO A 91 18.73 -31.66 13.16
C PRO A 91 17.55 -31.32 12.22
N PRO A 92 17.70 -31.54 10.89
CA PRO A 92 16.62 -31.34 9.93
C PRO A 92 15.46 -32.30 10.21
N PHE A 93 14.23 -31.85 9.95
CA PHE A 93 12.97 -32.60 10.13
C PHE A 93 12.70 -33.10 11.55
N LYS A 94 13.53 -32.71 12.52
CA LYS A 94 13.42 -33.08 13.94
C LYS A 94 13.50 -31.84 14.82
N ASN A 95 12.71 -30.83 14.45
CA ASN A 95 12.59 -29.57 15.14
C ASN A 95 11.12 -29.12 15.16
N GLU A 96 10.80 -28.05 15.87
CA GLU A 96 9.41 -27.70 16.20
C GLU A 96 8.63 -27.10 15.03
N TYR A 97 9.28 -26.27 14.20
CA TYR A 97 8.58 -25.39 13.25
C TYR A 97 8.83 -25.70 11.77
N TRP A 98 9.56 -26.76 11.42
CA TRP A 98 9.79 -27.10 10.00
C TRP A 98 8.46 -27.27 9.25
N ASP A 99 7.49 -27.99 9.83
CA ASP A 99 6.18 -28.27 9.24
C ASP A 99 5.03 -27.43 9.84
N ASN A 100 5.34 -26.31 10.51
CA ASN A 100 4.29 -25.42 11.02
C ASN A 100 3.67 -24.60 9.87
N HIS A 101 2.35 -24.66 9.74
CA HIS A 101 1.55 -23.93 8.74
C HIS A 101 0.57 -22.93 9.37
N GLU A 102 0.57 -22.78 10.70
CA GLU A 102 -0.29 -21.82 11.38
C GLU A 102 0.07 -20.37 11.05
N HIS A 103 -0.95 -19.51 11.02
CA HIS A 103 -0.73 -18.07 10.87
C HIS A 103 -0.22 -17.47 12.17
N GLY A 104 0.82 -16.64 12.07
CA GLY A 104 1.44 -15.97 13.22
C GLY A 104 2.83 -15.43 12.89
N ILE A 105 3.54 -14.98 13.91
CA ILE A 105 4.92 -14.50 13.76
C ILE A 105 5.89 -15.36 14.55
N TYR A 106 7.14 -15.37 14.12
CA TYR A 106 8.26 -15.99 14.80
C TYR A 106 9.13 -14.90 15.40
N VAL A 107 9.36 -15.00 16.70
CA VAL A 107 10.13 -14.03 17.48
C VAL A 107 11.39 -14.70 18.03
N ASP A 108 12.44 -13.93 18.32
CA ASP A 108 13.62 -14.43 19.01
C ASP A 108 13.20 -14.99 20.38
N ILE A 109 13.52 -16.25 20.66
CA ILE A 109 13.19 -16.88 21.93
C ILE A 109 13.88 -16.21 23.14
N VAL A 110 14.98 -15.51 22.90
CA VAL A 110 15.77 -14.82 23.94
C VAL A 110 15.11 -13.50 24.36
N THR A 111 14.77 -12.66 23.40
CA THR A 111 14.34 -11.26 23.61
C THR A 111 12.85 -11.02 23.33
N GLY A 112 12.21 -11.89 22.55
CA GLY A 112 10.88 -11.66 21.99
C GLY A 112 10.87 -10.66 20.84
N GLU A 113 12.03 -10.28 20.28
CA GLU A 113 12.04 -9.38 19.11
C GLU A 113 11.44 -10.10 17.88
N PRO A 114 10.57 -9.44 17.11
CA PRO A 114 9.93 -10.03 15.94
C PRO A 114 10.92 -10.21 14.80
N LEU A 115 10.94 -11.41 14.19
CA LEU A 115 11.92 -11.77 13.17
C LEU A 115 11.24 -12.09 11.84
N PHE A 116 10.33 -13.06 11.81
CA PHE A 116 9.74 -13.59 10.58
C PHE A 116 8.22 -13.73 10.68
N SER A 117 7.54 -13.61 9.54
CA SER A 117 6.09 -13.82 9.43
C SER A 117 5.78 -15.16 8.78
N SER A 118 4.72 -15.84 9.24
CA SER A 118 4.21 -17.04 8.56
C SER A 118 3.77 -16.77 7.12
N LEU A 119 3.44 -15.51 6.76
CA LEU A 119 3.08 -15.12 5.38
C LEU A 119 4.25 -15.26 4.40
N ASP A 120 5.48 -15.20 4.91
CA ASP A 120 6.71 -15.33 4.14
C ASP A 120 7.38 -16.70 4.34
N LYS A 121 6.77 -17.58 5.15
CA LYS A 121 7.23 -18.97 5.33
C LYS A 121 6.89 -19.78 4.08
N PHE A 122 7.79 -20.66 3.68
CA PHE A 122 7.57 -21.61 2.59
C PHE A 122 8.28 -22.94 2.85
N ASP A 123 7.84 -24.00 2.17
CA ASP A 123 8.53 -25.28 2.19
C ASP A 123 9.69 -25.27 1.19
N SER A 124 10.91 -25.35 1.70
CA SER A 124 12.12 -25.43 0.88
C SER A 124 12.68 -26.85 0.77
N GLY A 125 12.08 -27.83 1.46
CA GLY A 125 12.62 -29.19 1.58
C GLY A 125 13.90 -29.31 2.42
N CYS A 126 14.37 -28.25 3.08
CA CYS A 126 15.62 -28.31 3.86
C CYS A 126 15.46 -28.99 5.23
N GLY A 127 14.23 -29.06 5.75
CA GLY A 127 13.95 -29.62 7.08
C GLY A 127 14.05 -28.63 8.23
N TRP A 128 14.16 -27.33 7.96
CA TRP A 128 14.05 -26.23 8.92
C TRP A 128 13.00 -25.21 8.44
N PRO A 129 12.40 -24.41 9.34
CA PRO A 129 11.54 -23.31 8.90
C PRO A 129 12.31 -22.36 7.98
N SER A 130 11.75 -22.12 6.80
CA SER A 130 12.36 -21.31 5.75
C SER A 130 11.47 -20.12 5.40
N PHE A 131 12.09 -18.94 5.29
CA PHE A 131 11.39 -17.68 5.01
C PHE A 131 12.03 -16.98 3.81
N THR A 132 11.25 -16.23 3.05
CA THR A 132 11.78 -15.44 1.92
C THR A 132 12.41 -14.12 2.36
N LYS A 133 11.96 -13.58 3.51
CA LYS A 133 12.44 -12.31 4.06
C LYS A 133 12.05 -12.15 5.54
N PRO A 134 12.75 -11.29 6.31
CA PRO A 134 12.30 -10.85 7.62
C PRO A 134 11.07 -9.93 7.54
N ILE A 135 10.41 -9.73 8.69
CA ILE A 135 9.31 -8.77 8.83
C ILE A 135 9.80 -7.36 8.46
N LYS A 136 9.01 -6.63 7.68
CA LYS A 136 9.34 -5.25 7.29
C LYS A 136 9.49 -4.36 8.53
N GLY A 137 10.61 -3.65 8.62
CA GLY A 137 10.91 -2.74 9.73
C GLY A 137 11.59 -3.39 10.93
N THR A 138 11.81 -4.71 10.91
CA THR A 138 12.69 -5.39 11.86
C THR A 138 14.11 -5.43 11.31
N LYS A 139 15.08 -5.72 12.17
CA LYS A 139 16.49 -5.80 11.80
C LYS A 139 17.05 -7.17 12.14
N ILE A 140 17.70 -7.75 11.15
CA ILE A 140 18.53 -8.94 11.28
C ILE A 140 19.97 -8.53 10.98
N VAL A 141 20.92 -9.17 11.66
CA VAL A 141 22.35 -8.99 11.43
C VAL A 141 22.86 -10.16 10.61
N GLU A 142 23.47 -9.86 9.46
CA GLU A 142 24.13 -10.82 8.60
C GLU A 142 25.64 -10.77 8.85
N LYS A 143 26.29 -11.95 9.02
CA LYS A 143 27.74 -12.07 9.24
C LYS A 143 28.32 -13.15 8.34
N ASP A 144 29.52 -12.91 7.82
CA ASP A 144 30.25 -13.95 7.09
C ASP A 144 30.65 -15.08 8.04
N ASP A 145 30.35 -16.31 7.64
CA ASP A 145 30.65 -17.54 8.36
C ASP A 145 31.50 -18.47 7.49
N PHE A 146 32.75 -18.64 7.89
CA PHE A 146 33.75 -19.51 7.24
C PHE A 146 33.98 -20.83 7.99
N THR A 147 33.15 -21.15 8.98
CA THR A 147 33.29 -22.37 9.77
C THR A 147 33.01 -23.62 8.94
N HIS A 148 33.58 -24.75 9.36
CA HIS A 148 33.46 -26.05 8.69
C HIS A 148 33.91 -26.06 7.21
N GLY A 149 34.73 -25.10 6.79
CA GLY A 149 35.24 -25.01 5.41
C GLY A 149 34.19 -24.58 4.39
N MET A 150 33.05 -24.05 4.84
CA MET A 150 31.99 -23.50 3.98
C MET A 150 32.04 -21.98 3.99
N THR A 151 31.56 -21.33 2.93
CA THR A 151 31.27 -19.88 2.93
C THR A 151 29.78 -19.71 3.03
N ARG A 152 29.29 -19.19 4.15
CA ARG A 152 27.86 -18.98 4.42
C ARG A 152 27.65 -17.59 5.01
N THR A 153 26.41 -17.10 4.93
CA THR A 153 26.01 -15.87 5.62
C THR A 153 25.16 -16.24 6.82
N GLU A 154 25.72 -16.09 8.01
CA GLU A 154 25.03 -16.28 9.28
C GLU A 154 23.99 -15.18 9.49
N VAL A 155 22.84 -15.58 10.02
CA VAL A 155 21.71 -14.71 10.38
C VAL A 155 21.61 -14.67 11.90
N ARG A 156 21.65 -13.47 12.49
CA ARG A 156 21.51 -13.23 13.94
C ARG A 156 20.44 -12.20 14.25
N SER A 157 19.82 -12.30 15.41
CA SER A 157 18.91 -11.28 15.92
C SER A 157 19.69 -10.01 16.36
N GLU A 158 19.13 -8.81 16.16
CA GLU A 158 19.86 -7.57 16.48
C GLU A 158 19.98 -7.37 17.99
N LYS A 159 18.92 -7.66 18.74
CA LYS A 159 18.84 -7.33 20.17
C LYS A 159 19.33 -8.46 21.05
N GLY A 160 19.05 -9.71 20.67
CA GLY A 160 19.51 -10.90 21.37
C GLY A 160 20.94 -11.30 21.03
N ASP A 161 21.47 -10.85 19.89
CA ASP A 161 22.63 -11.46 19.23
C ASP A 161 22.51 -13.00 19.25
N SER A 162 21.30 -13.49 18.99
CA SER A 162 20.99 -14.92 18.96
C SER A 162 21.36 -15.45 17.58
N HIS A 163 22.14 -16.53 17.51
CA HIS A 163 22.29 -17.27 16.25
C HIS A 163 20.93 -17.84 15.84
N LEU A 164 20.46 -17.46 14.65
CA LEU A 164 19.19 -17.90 14.10
C LEU A 164 19.42 -19.02 13.09
N GLY A 165 20.37 -18.85 12.19
CA GLY A 165 20.66 -19.80 11.11
C GLY A 165 21.46 -19.13 10.01
N HIS A 166 21.11 -19.40 8.75
CA HIS A 166 21.82 -18.87 7.59
C HIS A 166 20.88 -18.43 6.49
N VAL A 167 21.34 -17.50 5.65
CA VAL A 167 20.63 -17.06 4.44
C VAL A 167 21.36 -17.56 3.19
N PHE A 168 20.57 -17.95 2.19
CA PHE A 168 21.01 -18.50 0.92
C PHE A 168 20.31 -17.79 -0.25
N ASP A 169 20.91 -17.79 -1.43
CA ASP A 169 20.41 -17.18 -2.67
C ASP A 169 19.63 -18.16 -3.57
N ASP A 170 19.19 -19.28 -3.00
CA ASP A 170 18.46 -20.37 -3.67
C ASP A 170 16.95 -20.38 -3.36
N GLY A 171 16.41 -19.24 -2.90
CA GLY A 171 14.99 -19.07 -2.61
C GLY A 171 14.11 -18.83 -3.86
N PRO A 172 12.78 -18.74 -3.68
CA PRO A 172 11.84 -18.46 -4.76
C PRO A 172 12.13 -17.12 -5.44
N ARG A 173 12.43 -17.15 -6.74
CA ARG A 173 12.85 -15.96 -7.52
C ARG A 173 11.77 -14.87 -7.58
N ASP A 174 10.51 -15.26 -7.65
CA ASP A 174 9.34 -14.36 -7.64
C ASP A 174 9.14 -13.65 -6.29
N LYS A 175 9.80 -14.13 -5.23
CA LYS A 175 9.70 -13.57 -3.87
C LYS A 175 11.02 -12.95 -3.36
N GLY A 176 11.96 -12.67 -4.26
CA GLY A 176 13.24 -12.01 -3.96
C GLY A 176 14.45 -12.93 -3.99
N GLY A 177 14.27 -14.23 -4.22
CA GLY A 177 15.38 -15.18 -4.44
C GLY A 177 16.16 -15.59 -3.18
N LEU A 178 15.85 -15.03 -2.01
CA LEU A 178 16.51 -15.39 -0.75
C LEU A 178 15.75 -16.48 0.00
N ARG A 179 16.50 -17.32 0.71
CA ARG A 179 15.99 -18.32 1.65
C ARG A 179 16.70 -18.17 2.99
N TYR A 180 15.96 -17.68 3.97
CA TYR A 180 16.36 -17.66 5.38
C TYR A 180 16.04 -19.01 6.00
N CYS A 181 17.05 -19.83 6.24
CA CYS A 181 16.93 -21.16 6.82
C CYS A 181 17.25 -21.08 8.32
N ILE A 182 16.23 -21.19 9.16
CA ILE A 182 16.32 -20.78 10.57
C ILE A 182 16.10 -21.97 11.51
N ASN A 183 16.87 -22.04 12.60
CA ASN A 183 16.67 -23.04 13.63
C ASN A 183 15.38 -22.74 14.41
N SER A 184 14.51 -23.74 14.60
CA SER A 184 13.30 -23.59 15.40
C SER A 184 13.61 -23.26 16.86
N ALA A 185 14.69 -23.80 17.42
CA ALA A 185 15.15 -23.54 18.78
C ALA A 185 15.68 -22.11 18.99
N SER A 186 15.84 -21.32 17.94
CA SER A 186 16.07 -19.87 18.06
C SER A 186 14.78 -19.04 18.09
N LEU A 187 13.64 -19.68 17.82
CA LEU A 187 12.35 -19.04 17.62
C LEU A 187 11.36 -19.40 18.72
N LYS A 188 10.45 -18.48 19.00
CA LYS A 188 9.16 -18.76 19.60
C LYS A 188 8.08 -18.39 18.59
N PHE A 189 7.16 -19.31 18.29
CA PHE A 189 6.01 -19.00 17.47
C PHE A 189 4.90 -18.32 18.30
N ILE A 190 4.36 -17.22 17.80
CA ILE A 190 3.22 -16.49 18.38
C ILE A 190 2.04 -16.64 17.43
N PRO A 191 1.04 -17.48 17.76
CA PRO A 191 -0.13 -17.67 16.91
C PRO A 191 -0.87 -16.35 16.68
N LEU A 192 -1.43 -16.17 15.48
CA LEU A 192 -2.15 -14.95 15.08
C LEU A 192 -3.24 -14.54 16.07
N ALA A 193 -3.97 -15.50 16.63
CA ALA A 193 -5.00 -15.26 17.64
C ALA A 193 -4.46 -14.70 18.97
N GLN A 194 -3.18 -14.89 19.26
CA GLN A 194 -2.52 -14.48 20.51
C GLN A 194 -1.66 -13.22 20.33
N MET A 195 -1.35 -12.82 19.09
CA MET A 195 -0.45 -11.70 18.80
C MET A 195 -0.85 -10.40 19.50
N GLU A 196 -2.14 -10.05 19.54
CA GLU A 196 -2.60 -8.85 20.23
C GLU A 196 -2.37 -8.92 21.74
N ALA A 197 -2.81 -10.01 22.37
CA ALA A 197 -2.65 -10.24 23.81
C ALA A 197 -1.18 -10.34 24.23
N GLU A 198 -0.34 -10.90 23.34
CA GLU A 198 1.10 -10.96 23.49
C GLU A 198 1.80 -9.67 23.03
N GLY A 199 1.11 -8.55 22.79
CA GLY A 199 1.73 -7.24 22.58
C GLY A 199 2.42 -7.04 21.23
N TYR A 200 1.97 -7.76 20.20
CA TYR A 200 2.47 -7.71 18.82
C TYR A 200 1.43 -7.11 17.84
N SER A 201 0.50 -6.29 18.33
CA SER A 201 -0.60 -5.74 17.53
C SER A 201 -0.14 -4.93 16.31
N GLU A 202 1.07 -4.35 16.35
CA GLU A 202 1.66 -3.62 15.23
C GLU A 202 1.92 -4.50 14.00
N PHE A 203 2.05 -5.81 14.18
CA PHE A 203 2.30 -6.78 13.10
C PHE A 203 1.02 -7.42 12.57
N LEU A 204 -0.15 -7.12 13.13
CA LEU A 204 -1.43 -7.66 12.66
C LEU A 204 -1.82 -7.13 11.27
N GLN A 205 -1.35 -5.93 10.91
CA GLN A 205 -1.76 -5.27 9.67
C GLN A 205 -1.45 -6.11 8.42
N SER A 206 -0.30 -6.77 8.36
CA SER A 206 0.04 -7.64 7.22
C SER A 206 -0.92 -8.83 7.09
N PHE A 207 -1.47 -9.33 8.19
CA PHE A 207 -2.46 -10.42 8.18
C PHE A 207 -3.87 -9.92 7.81
N ILE A 208 -4.20 -8.67 8.16
CA ILE A 208 -5.42 -8.00 7.70
C ILE A 208 -5.37 -7.80 6.18
N ASP A 209 -4.26 -7.26 5.68
CA ASP A 209 -4.07 -6.99 4.25
C ASP A 209 -4.06 -8.30 3.43
N ALA A 210 -3.54 -9.39 4.01
CA ALA A 210 -3.60 -10.74 3.42
C ALA A 210 -4.99 -11.40 3.54
N GLY A 211 -5.96 -10.79 4.23
CA GLY A 211 -7.32 -11.30 4.39
C GLY A 211 -7.46 -12.49 5.35
N VAL A 212 -6.40 -12.85 6.07
CA VAL A 212 -6.38 -14.01 7.00
C VAL A 212 -6.70 -13.63 8.45
N TYR A 213 -6.74 -12.33 8.77
CA TYR A 213 -7.13 -11.81 10.07
C TYR A 213 -8.22 -10.75 9.95
N LYS A 214 -9.24 -10.85 10.82
CA LYS A 214 -10.26 -9.81 10.99
C LYS A 214 -10.22 -9.35 12.45
N PRO A 215 -9.83 -8.09 12.73
CA PRO A 215 -9.81 -7.59 14.10
C PRO A 215 -11.22 -7.59 14.69
N LYS A 216 -11.32 -7.83 15.99
CA LYS A 216 -12.59 -7.65 16.70
C LYS A 216 -12.94 -6.17 16.69
N ALA A 217 -14.22 -5.84 16.51
CA ALA A 217 -14.68 -4.44 16.42
C ALA A 217 -14.22 -3.54 17.59
N GLU A 218 -13.99 -4.12 18.77
CA GLU A 218 -13.52 -3.44 19.99
C GLU A 218 -12.01 -3.12 19.98
N SER A 219 -11.21 -3.80 19.15
CA SER A 219 -9.73 -3.66 19.07
C SER A 219 -9.25 -2.71 17.97
N ALA A 220 -10.14 -2.28 17.07
CA ALA A 220 -9.78 -1.37 16.00
C ALA A 220 -9.56 0.04 16.57
N LYS A 221 -8.34 0.58 16.38
CA LYS A 221 -8.11 2.02 16.63
C LYS A 221 -9.13 2.83 15.82
N PRO A 222 -9.66 3.94 16.38
CA PRO A 222 -10.55 4.79 15.61
C PRO A 222 -9.82 5.26 14.35
N VAL A 223 -10.48 5.10 13.21
CA VAL A 223 -9.98 5.53 11.90
C VAL A 223 -9.66 7.02 11.98
N LYS A 224 -8.42 7.40 11.65
CA LYS A 224 -8.02 8.81 11.61
C LYS A 224 -8.18 9.28 10.19
N GLU A 225 -9.40 9.67 9.82
CA GLU A 225 -9.67 10.11 8.46
C GLU A 225 -8.96 11.44 8.13
N GLU A 226 -8.27 11.45 7.00
CA GLU A 226 -7.72 12.65 6.39
C GLU A 226 -8.06 12.66 4.89
N ARG A 227 -8.12 13.86 4.30
CA ARG A 227 -8.54 14.07 2.92
C ARG A 227 -7.44 14.70 2.08
N ALA A 228 -7.33 14.32 0.81
CA ALA A 228 -6.42 14.92 -0.16
C ALA A 228 -7.13 15.19 -1.51
N TYR A 229 -6.71 16.25 -2.19
CA TYR A 229 -7.18 16.64 -3.53
C TYR A 229 -5.99 16.75 -4.48
N LEU A 230 -5.93 15.84 -5.46
CA LEU A 230 -4.79 15.71 -6.37
C LEU A 230 -5.25 15.68 -7.83
N ALA A 231 -4.55 16.40 -8.69
CA ALA A 231 -4.76 16.44 -10.14
C ALA A 231 -3.46 16.12 -10.87
N GLY A 232 -3.51 15.25 -11.88
CA GLY A 232 -2.32 14.75 -12.56
C GLY A 232 -2.62 14.17 -13.94
N GLY A 233 -3.64 14.69 -14.62
CA GLY A 233 -4.14 14.19 -15.91
C GLY A 233 -5.56 13.65 -15.81
N CYS A 234 -5.94 12.78 -16.73
CA CYS A 234 -7.24 12.10 -16.71
C CYS A 234 -7.49 11.43 -15.35
N PHE A 235 -8.55 11.83 -14.66
CA PHE A 235 -8.84 11.33 -13.31
C PHE A 235 -9.21 9.83 -13.25
N TRP A 236 -9.53 9.17 -14.37
CA TRP A 236 -9.93 7.76 -14.41
C TRP A 236 -8.76 6.84 -14.08
N GLY A 237 -7.63 7.05 -14.75
CA GLY A 237 -6.41 6.28 -14.50
C GLY A 237 -5.84 6.57 -13.11
N MET A 238 -5.93 7.82 -12.67
CA MET A 238 -5.50 8.20 -11.32
C MET A 238 -6.34 7.53 -10.24
N GLU A 239 -7.68 7.61 -10.33
CA GLU A 239 -8.59 6.99 -9.37
C GLU A 239 -8.32 5.50 -9.23
N GLU A 240 -8.13 4.80 -10.35
CA GLU A 240 -7.91 3.35 -10.39
C GLU A 240 -6.61 2.93 -9.68
N ILE A 241 -5.56 3.75 -9.78
CA ILE A 241 -4.31 3.50 -9.06
C ILE A 241 -4.52 3.81 -7.57
N ILE A 242 -5.10 4.97 -7.25
CA ILE A 242 -5.24 5.47 -5.88
C ILE A 242 -6.09 4.53 -5.02
N ARG A 243 -7.21 4.04 -5.53
CA ARG A 243 -8.09 3.15 -4.75
C ARG A 243 -7.46 1.83 -4.32
N LYS A 244 -6.40 1.40 -5.01
CA LYS A 244 -5.66 0.17 -4.69
C LYS A 244 -4.58 0.40 -3.64
N ILE A 245 -4.32 1.64 -3.25
CA ILE A 245 -3.31 1.97 -2.24
C ILE A 245 -3.84 1.55 -0.86
N PRO A 246 -3.12 0.66 -0.13
CA PRO A 246 -3.50 0.28 1.23
C PRO A 246 -3.61 1.51 2.13
N GLY A 247 -4.73 1.63 2.84
CA GLY A 247 -5.03 2.77 3.72
C GLY A 247 -5.94 3.83 3.10
N VAL A 248 -6.15 3.82 1.78
CA VAL A 248 -7.23 4.60 1.14
C VAL A 248 -8.58 3.98 1.50
N ILE A 249 -9.53 4.83 1.91
CA ILE A 249 -10.89 4.46 2.34
C ILE A 249 -11.86 4.63 1.17
N THR A 250 -11.90 5.82 0.56
CA THR A 250 -12.72 6.12 -0.62
C THR A 250 -12.00 7.05 -1.59
N THR A 251 -12.42 6.99 -2.85
CA THR A 251 -12.04 7.92 -3.90
C THR A 251 -13.29 8.48 -4.57
N ASN A 252 -13.28 9.76 -4.93
CA ASN A 252 -14.27 10.36 -5.83
C ASN A 252 -13.54 11.20 -6.87
N VAL A 253 -13.99 11.19 -8.11
CA VAL A 253 -13.44 12.07 -9.16
C VAL A 253 -14.29 13.33 -9.32
N GLY A 254 -13.65 14.43 -9.71
CA GLY A 254 -14.33 15.72 -9.80
C GLY A 254 -13.47 16.86 -10.33
N TYR A 255 -13.98 18.07 -10.15
CA TYR A 255 -13.43 19.30 -10.69
C TYR A 255 -13.13 20.29 -9.57
N THR A 256 -11.91 20.81 -9.50
CA THR A 256 -11.53 21.84 -8.50
C THR A 256 -10.44 22.78 -9.01
N GLY A 257 -10.10 23.83 -8.27
CA GLY A 257 -9.07 24.81 -8.64
C GLY A 257 -9.47 25.83 -9.71
N GLY A 258 -10.72 25.80 -10.18
CA GLY A 258 -11.29 26.74 -11.14
C GLY A 258 -12.20 27.79 -10.51
N LYS A 259 -12.92 28.52 -11.37
CA LYS A 259 -13.79 29.64 -10.96
C LYS A 259 -15.28 29.39 -11.22
N THR A 260 -15.61 28.42 -12.08
CA THR A 260 -17.00 28.13 -12.46
C THR A 260 -17.68 27.31 -11.36
N LYS A 261 -18.88 27.71 -10.93
CA LYS A 261 -19.65 26.93 -9.97
C LYS A 261 -20.39 25.79 -10.67
N ASN A 262 -20.43 24.61 -10.04
CA ASN A 262 -21.10 23.41 -10.55
C ASN A 262 -20.76 23.11 -12.02
N PRO A 263 -19.47 23.06 -12.40
CA PRO A 263 -19.09 22.86 -13.79
C PRO A 263 -19.45 21.44 -14.25
N THR A 264 -19.92 21.32 -15.48
CA THR A 264 -20.09 20.03 -16.18
C THR A 264 -18.80 19.60 -16.85
N TYR A 265 -18.65 18.29 -17.14
CA TYR A 265 -17.51 17.77 -17.90
C TYR A 265 -17.28 18.56 -19.20
N LYS A 266 -18.36 18.82 -19.95
CA LYS A 266 -18.31 19.56 -21.22
C LYS A 266 -17.76 20.97 -21.06
N GLU A 267 -18.11 21.66 -19.99
CA GLU A 267 -17.58 22.99 -19.70
C GLU A 267 -16.11 22.91 -19.30
N VAL A 268 -15.71 21.94 -18.48
CA VAL A 268 -14.31 21.72 -18.10
C VAL A 268 -13.45 21.41 -19.32
N CYS A 269 -13.92 20.58 -20.26
CA CYS A 269 -13.22 20.29 -21.51
C CYS A 269 -12.98 21.53 -22.40
N SER A 270 -13.76 22.61 -22.23
CA SER A 270 -13.50 23.86 -22.95
C SER A 270 -12.21 24.56 -22.49
N GLY A 271 -11.69 24.22 -21.30
CA GLY A 271 -10.56 24.87 -20.66
C GLY A 271 -10.85 26.25 -20.06
N LEU A 272 -12.07 26.77 -20.22
CA LEU A 272 -12.44 28.12 -19.80
C LEU A 272 -12.81 28.21 -18.31
N THR A 273 -13.14 27.10 -17.67
CA THR A 273 -13.59 27.07 -16.27
C THR A 273 -12.44 27.24 -15.27
N GLY A 274 -11.20 26.95 -15.71
CA GLY A 274 -10.00 26.90 -14.89
C GLY A 274 -9.90 25.67 -13.97
N HIS A 275 -10.90 24.78 -13.98
CA HIS A 275 -10.85 23.57 -13.15
C HIS A 275 -9.80 22.60 -13.67
N ALA A 276 -9.18 21.86 -12.76
CA ALA A 276 -8.49 20.61 -13.03
C ALA A 276 -9.44 19.44 -12.81
N GLU A 277 -9.26 18.37 -13.59
CA GLU A 277 -9.70 17.04 -13.19
C GLU A 277 -8.88 16.59 -11.98
N ALA A 278 -9.57 16.23 -10.89
CA ALA A 278 -8.96 15.89 -9.62
C ALA A 278 -9.63 14.67 -8.99
N VAL A 279 -8.90 14.02 -8.09
CA VAL A 279 -9.38 12.94 -7.24
C VAL A 279 -9.44 13.44 -5.80
N GLU A 280 -10.61 13.33 -5.18
CA GLU A 280 -10.80 13.36 -3.73
C GLU A 280 -10.44 12.00 -3.15
N ILE A 281 -9.54 12.00 -2.18
CA ILE A 281 -9.01 10.80 -1.53
C ILE A 281 -9.31 10.93 -0.05
N LEU A 282 -10.11 10.03 0.50
CA LEU A 282 -10.26 9.84 1.94
C LEU A 282 -9.36 8.67 2.36
N PHE A 283 -8.50 8.86 3.34
CA PHE A 283 -7.57 7.82 3.79
C PHE A 283 -7.46 7.77 5.31
N ASP A 284 -7.12 6.59 5.83
CA ASP A 284 -6.82 6.40 7.24
C ASP A 284 -5.36 6.80 7.51
N ALA A 285 -5.16 7.96 8.12
CA ALA A 285 -3.86 8.49 8.50
C ALA A 285 -3.14 7.63 9.56
N ASN A 286 -3.79 6.60 10.12
CA ASN A 286 -3.10 5.56 10.89
C ASN A 286 -2.44 4.48 10.03
N ARG A 287 -2.86 4.32 8.76
CA ARG A 287 -2.39 3.28 7.83
C ARG A 287 -1.51 3.81 6.72
N ILE A 288 -1.78 5.03 6.23
CA ILE A 288 -0.97 5.68 5.20
C ILE A 288 -0.86 7.18 5.49
N SER A 289 0.35 7.72 5.37
CA SER A 289 0.58 9.15 5.54
C SER A 289 0.28 9.95 4.27
N TYR A 290 -0.02 11.23 4.44
CA TYR A 290 -0.14 12.17 3.30
C TYR A 290 1.13 12.21 2.45
N GLU A 291 2.31 12.10 3.07
CA GLU A 291 3.60 12.02 2.37
C GLU A 291 3.69 10.80 1.45
N GLU A 292 3.24 9.63 1.92
CA GLU A 292 3.20 8.41 1.11
C GLU A 292 2.22 8.53 -0.06
N ILE A 293 1.03 9.11 0.17
CA ILE A 293 0.06 9.42 -0.90
C ILE A 293 0.70 10.32 -1.97
N LEU A 294 1.44 11.36 -1.57
CA LEU A 294 2.18 12.20 -2.52
C LEU A 294 3.29 11.45 -3.24
N GLY A 295 3.95 10.50 -2.58
CA GLY A 295 4.92 9.60 -3.20
C GLY A 295 4.31 8.78 -4.34
N TYR A 296 3.11 8.23 -4.16
CA TYR A 296 2.37 7.57 -5.24
C TYR A 296 1.99 8.56 -6.35
N PHE A 297 1.49 9.75 -5.97
CA PHE A 297 1.07 10.78 -6.92
C PHE A 297 2.18 11.16 -7.90
N PHE A 298 3.39 11.44 -7.41
CA PHE A 298 4.54 11.80 -8.26
C PHE A 298 5.08 10.64 -9.12
N ARG A 299 4.65 9.40 -8.87
CA ARG A 299 5.05 8.22 -9.67
C ARG A 299 4.02 7.85 -10.73
N MET A 300 2.75 8.19 -10.54
CA MET A 300 1.67 7.78 -11.44
C MET A 300 1.48 8.66 -12.68
N HIS A 301 2.02 9.88 -12.70
CA HIS A 301 1.90 10.82 -13.81
C HIS A 301 3.24 11.52 -14.11
N ASP A 302 3.38 12.16 -15.27
CA ASP A 302 4.51 13.06 -15.56
C ASP A 302 4.26 14.44 -14.95
N PRO A 303 4.98 14.85 -13.88
CA PRO A 303 4.77 16.13 -13.19
C PRO A 303 5.57 17.28 -13.82
N THR A 304 6.14 17.07 -15.02
CA THR A 304 6.98 18.03 -15.74
C THR A 304 6.30 18.65 -16.97
N THR A 305 5.14 18.11 -17.36
CA THR A 305 4.39 18.53 -18.55
C THR A 305 3.34 19.60 -18.24
N ILE A 306 3.50 20.77 -18.85
CA ILE A 306 2.56 21.89 -18.67
C ILE A 306 1.22 21.56 -19.34
N ASN A 307 0.13 21.59 -18.57
CA ASN A 307 -1.26 21.47 -19.08
C ASN A 307 -1.45 20.27 -20.02
N ARG A 308 -0.83 19.14 -19.69
CA ARG A 308 -0.89 17.91 -20.47
C ARG A 308 -0.54 16.72 -19.60
N GLN A 309 -1.20 15.59 -19.87
CA GLN A 309 -0.73 14.29 -19.45
C GLN A 309 -0.89 13.29 -20.60
N HIS A 310 0.21 12.69 -21.06
CA HIS A 310 0.21 11.85 -22.28
C HIS A 310 -0.50 12.53 -23.47
N ASN A 311 -1.58 11.93 -23.97
CA ASN A 311 -2.37 12.43 -25.09
C ASN A 311 -3.48 13.42 -24.66
N ASP A 312 -3.68 13.59 -23.35
CA ASP A 312 -4.70 14.48 -22.78
C ASP A 312 -4.10 15.89 -22.66
N ILE A 313 -4.56 16.82 -23.49
CA ILE A 313 -4.00 18.16 -23.63
C ILE A 313 -5.05 19.18 -23.18
N GLY A 314 -4.69 20.01 -22.20
CA GLY A 314 -5.57 21.02 -21.65
C GLY A 314 -5.21 21.39 -20.23
N THR A 315 -5.61 22.58 -19.80
CA THR A 315 -5.38 23.09 -18.44
C THR A 315 -6.06 22.22 -17.39
N GLN A 316 -7.13 21.53 -17.75
CA GLN A 316 -7.82 20.57 -16.92
C GLN A 316 -6.98 19.32 -16.58
N TYR A 317 -5.95 19.01 -17.36
CA TYR A 317 -5.07 17.85 -17.16
C TYR A 317 -3.74 18.21 -16.49
N ARG A 318 -3.62 19.42 -15.93
CA ARG A 318 -2.38 19.87 -15.28
C ARG A 318 -2.08 19.09 -14.01
N SER A 319 -0.80 19.05 -13.65
CA SER A 319 -0.34 18.53 -12.36
C SER A 319 -0.57 19.58 -11.27
N ALA A 320 -1.40 19.27 -10.27
CA ALA A 320 -1.69 20.14 -9.14
C ALA A 320 -1.99 19.38 -7.85
N ILE A 321 -1.59 19.96 -6.72
CA ILE A 321 -1.91 19.55 -5.36
C ILE A 321 -2.73 20.68 -4.72
N PHE A 322 -3.94 20.35 -4.29
CA PHE A 322 -4.85 21.29 -3.64
C PHE A 322 -4.86 21.04 -2.13
N PHE A 323 -4.10 21.82 -1.37
CA PHE A 323 -3.90 21.57 0.07
C PHE A 323 -5.11 22.03 0.90
N LEU A 324 -5.48 21.22 1.90
CA LEU A 324 -6.58 21.52 2.85
C LEU A 324 -6.09 22.14 4.16
N SER A 325 -4.79 22.05 4.46
CA SER A 325 -4.17 22.62 5.66
C SER A 325 -2.76 23.13 5.36
N GLU A 326 -2.22 23.98 6.24
CA GLU A 326 -0.84 24.45 6.13
C GLU A 326 0.19 23.32 6.30
N ASP A 327 -0.15 22.26 7.03
CA ASP A 327 0.72 21.10 7.18
C ASP A 327 0.78 20.28 5.88
N GLN A 328 -0.36 20.11 5.19
CA GLN A 328 -0.38 19.53 3.85
C GLN A 328 0.42 20.36 2.85
N LYS A 329 0.29 21.69 2.89
CA LYS A 329 1.07 22.59 2.04
C LYS A 329 2.58 22.39 2.24
N LYS A 330 3.05 22.48 3.49
CA LYS A 330 4.47 22.29 3.83
C LYS A 330 4.98 20.92 3.39
N MET A 331 4.18 19.87 3.60
CA MET A 331 4.54 18.51 3.19
C MET A 331 4.62 18.40 1.66
N ALA A 332 3.64 18.95 0.94
CA ALA A 332 3.62 18.96 -0.52
C ALA A 332 4.83 19.69 -1.10
N GLU A 333 5.20 20.84 -0.55
CA GLU A 333 6.40 21.59 -0.94
C GLU A 333 7.68 20.78 -0.70
N ALA A 334 7.80 20.14 0.49
CA ALA A 334 8.95 19.32 0.82
C ALA A 334 9.09 18.09 -0.09
N VAL A 335 7.99 17.38 -0.37
CA VAL A 335 7.99 16.23 -1.28
C VAL A 335 8.29 16.66 -2.71
N LYS A 336 7.69 17.75 -3.20
CA LYS A 336 7.98 18.30 -4.55
C LYS A 336 9.47 18.57 -4.72
N VAL A 337 10.10 19.23 -3.74
CA VAL A 337 11.56 19.50 -3.76
C VAL A 337 12.37 18.21 -3.77
N ARG A 338 11.97 17.19 -3.00
CA ARG A 338 12.66 15.89 -2.96
C ARG A 338 12.54 15.15 -4.30
N VAL A 339 11.36 15.15 -4.91
CA VAL A 339 11.11 14.53 -6.21
C VAL A 339 11.89 15.23 -7.31
N ASP A 340 11.90 16.56 -7.32
CA ASP A 340 12.68 17.35 -8.29
C ASP A 340 14.19 17.05 -8.20
N LYS A 341 14.72 16.93 -6.98
CA LYS A 341 16.13 16.60 -6.73
C LYS A 341 16.48 15.12 -6.93
N SER A 342 15.50 14.24 -7.13
CA SER A 342 15.74 12.80 -7.22
C SER A 342 16.46 12.36 -8.50
N GLY A 343 16.47 13.21 -9.54
CA GLY A 343 16.99 12.86 -10.85
C GLY A 343 16.14 11.85 -11.63
N LYS A 344 14.98 11.44 -11.11
CA LYS A 344 14.05 10.52 -11.77
C LYS A 344 13.32 11.15 -12.95
N TRP A 345 13.13 12.46 -12.92
CA TRP A 345 12.50 13.24 -13.98
C TRP A 345 13.54 14.04 -14.75
N LYS A 346 13.45 14.02 -16.10
CA LYS A 346 14.41 14.72 -16.97
C LYS A 346 14.26 16.24 -16.92
N ASN A 347 13.04 16.71 -16.67
CA ASN A 347 12.68 18.11 -16.63
C ASN A 347 12.29 18.51 -15.19
N PRO A 348 12.30 19.82 -14.87
CA PRO A 348 11.87 20.29 -13.56
C PRO A 348 10.41 19.91 -13.26
N VAL A 349 10.14 19.59 -12.00
CA VAL A 349 8.80 19.33 -11.51
C VAL A 349 8.03 20.64 -11.41
N ILE A 350 6.95 20.76 -12.19
CA ILE A 350 6.15 21.98 -12.33
C ILE A 350 4.80 21.93 -11.60
N THR A 351 4.52 20.83 -10.88
CA THR A 351 3.27 20.63 -10.13
C THR A 351 2.89 21.87 -9.32
N GLU A 352 1.68 22.36 -9.54
CA GLU A 352 1.12 23.49 -8.79
C GLU A 352 0.80 23.04 -7.36
N ILE A 353 1.08 23.89 -6.37
CA ILE A 353 0.65 23.67 -4.97
C ILE A 353 -0.20 24.87 -4.58
N THR A 354 -1.51 24.66 -4.49
CA THR A 354 -2.47 25.76 -4.28
C THR A 354 -3.49 25.38 -3.21
N LYS A 355 -4.12 26.37 -2.58
CA LYS A 355 -5.13 26.12 -1.55
C LYS A 355 -6.34 25.46 -2.20
N ALA A 356 -6.89 24.43 -1.56
CA ALA A 356 -8.11 23.80 -2.02
C ALA A 356 -9.27 24.80 -2.09
N GLY A 357 -9.94 24.81 -3.25
CA GLY A 357 -11.24 25.45 -3.43
C GLY A 357 -12.36 24.45 -3.17
N GLU A 358 -13.56 24.79 -3.65
CA GLU A 358 -14.69 23.84 -3.66
C GLU A 358 -14.36 22.66 -4.61
N PHE A 359 -14.73 21.46 -4.19
CA PHE A 359 -14.63 20.25 -5.01
C PHE A 359 -16.02 19.93 -5.56
N TYR A 360 -16.17 19.91 -6.88
CA TYR A 360 -17.40 19.54 -7.54
C TYR A 360 -17.29 18.10 -8.03
N PRO A 361 -18.04 17.13 -7.45
CA PRO A 361 -18.06 15.77 -7.96
C PRO A 361 -18.39 15.74 -9.44
N ALA A 362 -17.65 14.94 -10.21
CA ALA A 362 -17.99 14.69 -11.60
C ALA A 362 -19.23 13.79 -11.68
N GLU A 363 -19.82 13.75 -12.86
CA GLU A 363 -21.00 12.97 -13.19
C GLU A 363 -20.79 11.47 -12.88
N ASP A 364 -21.87 10.75 -12.53
CA ASP A 364 -21.82 9.35 -12.07
C ASP A 364 -21.11 8.40 -13.03
N PHE A 365 -21.14 8.67 -14.33
CA PHE A 365 -20.45 7.85 -15.33
C PHE A 365 -18.93 7.97 -15.25
N HIS A 366 -18.39 9.06 -14.69
CA HIS A 366 -16.96 9.24 -14.46
C HIS A 366 -16.47 8.54 -13.18
N GLN A 367 -17.33 8.42 -12.17
CA GLN A 367 -17.00 7.71 -10.92
C GLN A 367 -16.74 6.23 -11.20
N ASP A 368 -15.68 5.66 -10.64
CA ASP A 368 -15.35 4.24 -10.78
C ASP A 368 -15.23 3.78 -12.25
N TYR A 369 -14.86 4.66 -13.18
CA TYR A 369 -14.93 4.38 -14.62
C TYR A 369 -14.22 3.08 -15.03
N LEU A 370 -13.00 2.85 -14.53
CA LEU A 370 -12.22 1.64 -14.85
C LEU A 370 -12.68 0.38 -14.10
N GLN A 371 -13.50 0.52 -13.05
CA GLN A 371 -14.21 -0.64 -12.48
C GLN A 371 -15.40 -1.05 -13.34
N LYS A 372 -16.12 -0.05 -13.89
CA LYS A 372 -17.26 -0.26 -14.79
C LYS A 372 -16.80 -0.77 -16.16
N TYR A 373 -15.66 -0.27 -16.63
CA TYR A 373 -15.06 -0.59 -17.92
C TYR A 373 -13.58 -0.99 -17.75
N PRO A 374 -13.27 -2.24 -17.38
CA PRO A 374 -11.89 -2.68 -17.14
C PRO A 374 -10.94 -2.53 -18.32
N ASN A 375 -11.46 -2.54 -19.54
CA ASN A 375 -10.72 -2.30 -20.79
C ASN A 375 -10.90 -0.86 -21.32
N GLY A 376 -11.38 0.05 -20.48
CA GLY A 376 -11.60 1.46 -20.80
C GLY A 376 -10.29 2.22 -20.97
N TYR A 377 -10.41 3.50 -21.33
CA TYR A 377 -9.24 4.36 -21.49
C TYR A 377 -8.48 4.52 -20.17
N ASN A 378 -7.20 4.19 -20.19
CA ASN A 378 -6.29 4.40 -19.07
C ASN A 378 -4.92 4.88 -19.59
N CYS A 379 -4.49 6.07 -19.15
CA CYS A 379 -3.20 6.64 -19.49
C CYS A 379 -2.22 6.68 -18.30
N HIS A 380 -2.58 6.15 -17.13
CA HIS A 380 -1.74 6.18 -15.92
C HIS A 380 -1.17 4.81 -15.58
N TYR A 381 0.07 4.82 -15.10
CA TYR A 381 0.76 3.66 -14.54
C TYR A 381 1.81 4.15 -13.53
N LEU A 382 2.13 3.32 -12.54
CA LEU A 382 3.17 3.64 -11.56
C LEU A 382 4.57 3.44 -12.17
N ARG A 383 5.43 4.44 -11.98
CA ARG A 383 6.84 4.43 -12.36
C ARG A 383 7.74 4.12 -11.16
N ASP A 384 8.95 3.63 -11.41
CA ASP A 384 9.95 3.24 -10.40
C ASP A 384 11.00 4.31 -10.06
#